data_AF-A0A3B4EUC5-F1
#
_entry.id   AF-A0A3B4EUC5-F1
#
_cell.length_a   1.000
_cell.length_b   1.000
_cell.length_c   1.000
_cell.angle_alpha   90.00
_cell.angle_beta   90.00
_cell.angle_gamma   90.00
#
_symmetry.space_group_name_H-M   'P 1'
#
loop_
_entity.id
_entity.type
_entity.pdbx_description
1 polymer ?
#
loop_
_entity_poly.entity_id
_entity_poly.type
_entity_poly.pdbx_seq_one_letter_code
_entity_poly.pdbx_strand_id
1 'polypeptide(L)'
;MTRLRRKALVALFLFTLFIFGTMMGLRTLKPSDGFSDLAPGMDFIGERSERRRLDVKDVVVSPGQFHMSSSDTKVVFTRSDREYSIFYDVHIFYYLWYGSPSVDNKYIHWDHVLVPHWDPKIAASHAQGKHTPPDDIASSFYPELGPYSSRDPKVLESHMAQIEAAAAGKHCCNIGSVCM
;
A
#
# COMPACT_ATOMS: atom_id res chain seq x y z
N MET A 1 14.61 -55.88 -28.24
CA MET A 1 14.73 -54.62 -27.46
C MET A 1 14.50 -53.33 -28.28
N THR A 2 13.90 -53.36 -29.47
CA THR A 2 13.65 -52.16 -30.31
C THR A 2 12.19 -51.67 -30.28
N ARG A 3 11.23 -52.56 -30.02
CA ARG A 3 9.79 -52.23 -29.92
C ARG A 3 9.42 -51.43 -28.65
N LEU A 4 10.07 -51.72 -27.51
CA LEU A 4 9.82 -51.01 -26.25
C LEU A 4 10.32 -49.55 -26.31
N ARG A 5 11.47 -49.34 -26.95
CA ARG A 5 12.06 -48.01 -27.19
C ARG A 5 11.21 -47.15 -28.12
N ARG A 6 10.60 -47.74 -29.15
CA ARG A 6 9.66 -47.02 -30.03
C ARG A 6 8.38 -46.61 -29.31
N LYS A 7 7.81 -47.48 -28.46
CA LYS A 7 6.64 -47.13 -27.64
C LYS A 7 6.94 -46.01 -26.63
N ALA A 8 8.12 -46.05 -26.00
CA ALA A 8 8.56 -45.00 -25.09
C ALA A 8 8.80 -43.65 -25.80
N LEU A 9 9.42 -43.68 -26.98
CA LEU A 9 9.62 -42.47 -27.80
C LEU A 9 8.30 -41.87 -28.30
N VAL A 10 7.34 -42.71 -28.71
CA VAL A 10 6.01 -42.26 -29.12
C VAL A 10 5.26 -41.67 -27.93
N ALA A 11 5.34 -42.28 -26.74
CA ALA A 11 4.71 -41.75 -25.53
C ALA A 11 5.31 -40.39 -25.11
N LEU A 12 6.63 -40.24 -25.16
CA LEU A 12 7.31 -38.97 -24.87
C LEU A 12 6.92 -37.89 -25.88
N PHE A 13 6.84 -38.23 -27.17
CA PHE A 13 6.43 -37.28 -28.20
C PHE A 13 5.00 -36.79 -27.99
N LEU A 14 4.05 -37.70 -27.71
CA LEU A 14 2.67 -37.34 -27.39
C LEU A 14 2.57 -36.47 -26.13
N PHE A 15 3.38 -36.77 -25.10
CA PHE A 15 3.43 -35.97 -23.88
C PHE A 15 3.96 -34.55 -24.14
N THR A 16 5.01 -34.41 -24.96
CA THR A 16 5.53 -33.09 -25.34
C THR A 16 4.53 -32.28 -26.16
N LEU A 17 3.80 -32.90 -27.09
CA LEU A 17 2.74 -32.25 -27.85
C LEU A 17 1.58 -31.79 -26.96
N PHE A 18 1.23 -32.58 -25.95
CA PHE A 18 0.19 -32.21 -25.00
C PHE A 18 0.58 -31.00 -24.14
N ILE A 19 1.81 -30.97 -23.61
CA ILE A 19 2.32 -29.81 -22.85
C ILE A 19 2.37 -28.56 -23.73
N PHE A 20 2.85 -28.69 -24.97
CA PHE A 20 2.93 -27.55 -25.87
C PHE A 20 1.53 -27.06 -26.31
N GLY A 21 0.61 -27.98 -26.60
CA GLY A 21 -0.77 -27.67 -26.94
C GLY A 21 -1.53 -27.00 -25.81
N THR A 22 -1.36 -27.46 -24.56
CA THR A 22 -1.96 -26.82 -23.38
C THR A 22 -1.36 -25.44 -23.13
N MET A 23 -0.04 -25.27 -23.25
CA MET A 23 0.61 -23.96 -23.11
C MET A 23 0.22 -22.96 -24.20
N MET A 24 0.03 -23.41 -25.44
CA MET A 24 -0.50 -22.56 -26.51
C MET A 24 -1.99 -22.27 -26.30
N GLY A 25 -2.78 -23.23 -25.83
CA GLY A 25 -4.20 -23.06 -25.50
C GLY A 25 -4.42 -22.03 -24.40
N LEU A 26 -3.70 -22.13 -23.28
CA LEU A 26 -3.78 -21.14 -22.19
C LEU A 26 -3.29 -19.75 -22.62
N ARG A 27 -2.36 -19.65 -23.56
CA ARG A 27 -1.91 -18.35 -24.12
C ARG A 27 -2.89 -17.74 -25.11
N THR A 28 -3.75 -18.54 -25.75
CA THR A 28 -4.82 -18.05 -26.64
C THR A 28 -6.12 -17.72 -25.92
N LEU A 29 -6.25 -18.08 -24.63
CA LEU A 29 -7.34 -17.59 -23.80
C LEU A 29 -7.07 -16.11 -23.47
N LYS A 30 -7.54 -15.25 -24.37
CA LYS A 30 -7.73 -13.83 -24.10
C LYS A 30 -8.53 -13.71 -22.79
N PRO A 31 -8.14 -12.85 -21.84
CA PRO A 31 -8.99 -12.54 -20.69
C PRO A 31 -10.35 -12.14 -21.25
N SER A 32 -11.43 -12.73 -20.73
CA SER A 32 -12.76 -12.23 -21.02
C SER A 32 -12.82 -10.78 -20.56
N ASP A 33 -12.72 -9.86 -21.52
CA ASP A 33 -13.00 -8.44 -21.36
C ASP A 33 -14.47 -8.35 -20.95
N GLY A 34 -14.71 -8.21 -19.65
CA GLY A 34 -16.06 -8.28 -19.11
C GLY A 34 -16.15 -7.92 -17.63
N PHE A 35 -15.30 -7.01 -17.14
CA PHE A 35 -15.52 -6.35 -15.85
C PHE A 35 -14.69 -5.06 -15.71
N SER A 36 -14.86 -4.06 -16.58
CA SER A 36 -14.22 -2.75 -16.37
C SER A 36 -15.00 -1.54 -16.93
N ASP A 37 -16.29 -1.66 -17.28
CA ASP A 37 -17.09 -0.53 -17.78
C ASP A 37 -17.81 0.28 -16.68
N LEU A 38 -17.24 0.37 -15.47
CA LEU A 38 -17.74 1.28 -14.43
C LEU A 38 -16.58 2.03 -13.77
N ALA A 39 -15.82 2.79 -14.55
CA ALA A 39 -14.95 3.84 -14.02
C ALA A 39 -15.00 5.06 -14.97
N PRO A 40 -15.70 6.15 -14.60
CA PRO A 40 -15.66 7.39 -15.33
C PRO A 40 -14.31 8.11 -15.12
N GLY A 41 -13.64 8.44 -16.23
CA GLY A 41 -12.73 9.58 -16.31
C GLY A 41 -11.25 9.28 -16.07
N MET A 42 -10.49 9.14 -17.16
CA MET A 42 -9.07 9.48 -17.21
C MET A 42 -8.62 9.61 -18.68
N ASP A 43 -8.78 10.80 -19.24
CA ASP A 43 -8.09 11.19 -20.47
C ASP A 43 -6.67 11.64 -20.11
N PHE A 44 -5.69 10.86 -20.57
CA PHE A 44 -4.28 11.25 -20.58
C PHE A 44 -4.03 12.18 -21.78
N ILE A 45 -3.66 13.44 -21.53
CA ILE A 45 -2.98 14.26 -22.54
C ILE A 45 -1.50 14.32 -22.19
N GLY A 46 -0.70 13.80 -23.10
CA GLY A 46 0.73 13.65 -23.03
C GLY A 46 1.53 14.94 -23.23
N GLU A 47 2.80 14.79 -22.87
CA GLU A 47 3.94 15.71 -22.93
C GLU A 47 3.96 16.74 -24.07
N ARG A 48 4.47 17.95 -23.76
CA ARG A 48 5.66 18.48 -24.43
C ARG A 48 6.33 19.59 -23.61
N SER A 49 7.46 19.25 -23.00
CA SER A 49 8.43 20.20 -22.45
C SER A 49 9.12 20.97 -23.59
N GLU A 50 8.99 22.30 -23.61
CA GLU A 50 9.93 23.15 -24.34
C GLU A 50 10.49 24.25 -23.43
N ARG A 51 11.81 24.38 -23.54
CA ARG A 51 12.74 25.11 -22.71
C ARG A 51 12.90 26.52 -23.30
N ARG A 52 12.60 27.58 -22.54
CA ARG A 52 13.20 28.91 -22.78
C ARG A 52 13.22 29.76 -21.50
N ARG A 53 14.43 30.02 -20.99
CA ARG A 53 14.76 31.08 -20.03
C ARG A 53 14.92 32.41 -20.78
N LEU A 54 14.81 33.51 -20.01
CA LEU A 54 14.99 34.97 -20.27
C LEU A 54 13.67 35.68 -19.91
N ASP A 55 13.57 36.76 -19.14
CA ASP A 55 14.48 37.76 -18.59
C ASP A 55 13.71 38.54 -17.50
N VAL A 56 14.41 39.21 -16.58
CA VAL A 56 13.90 39.97 -15.44
C VAL A 56 13.28 41.30 -15.89
N LYS A 57 12.12 41.69 -15.33
CA LYS A 57 11.76 43.11 -15.14
C LYS A 57 10.64 43.33 -14.12
N ASP A 58 10.89 44.26 -13.22
CA ASP A 58 10.00 44.79 -12.18
C ASP A 58 8.66 45.32 -12.71
N VAL A 59 7.55 44.96 -12.06
CA VAL A 59 6.34 45.80 -11.94
C VAL A 59 5.66 45.53 -10.59
N VAL A 60 5.43 46.62 -9.86
CA VAL A 60 4.72 46.72 -8.57
C VAL A 60 3.21 46.90 -8.81
N VAL A 61 2.39 46.52 -7.81
CA VAL A 61 0.95 46.83 -7.54
C VAL A 61 -0.09 45.77 -7.98
N SER A 62 -0.68 45.04 -7.01
CA SER A 62 -2.05 45.26 -6.44
C SER A 62 -2.54 43.99 -5.69
N PRO A 63 -3.29 44.08 -4.57
CA PRO A 63 -3.79 42.91 -3.86
C PRO A 63 -5.01 42.34 -4.60
N GLY A 64 -4.75 41.43 -5.53
CA GLY A 64 -5.77 40.66 -6.24
C GLY A 64 -6.33 39.56 -5.35
N GLN A 65 -7.66 39.55 -5.23
CA GLN A 65 -8.46 38.49 -4.62
C GLN A 65 -7.90 37.10 -4.93
N PHE A 66 -7.55 36.35 -3.89
CA PHE A 66 -7.46 34.90 -3.98
C PHE A 66 -8.84 34.39 -4.37
N HIS A 67 -9.03 34.13 -5.65
CA HIS A 67 -10.06 33.23 -6.13
C HIS A 67 -9.71 31.86 -5.53
N MET A 68 -10.25 31.58 -4.34
CA MET A 68 -10.34 30.22 -3.82
C MET A 68 -11.15 29.45 -4.84
N SER A 69 -10.45 28.79 -5.77
CA SER A 69 -11.03 27.68 -6.50
C SER A 69 -11.51 26.72 -5.43
N SER A 70 -12.83 26.69 -5.24
CA SER A 70 -13.54 25.81 -4.32
C SER A 70 -13.10 24.39 -4.64
N SER A 71 -12.09 23.91 -3.92
CA SER A 71 -11.88 22.49 -3.79
C SER A 71 -13.06 22.06 -2.94
N ASP A 72 -14.00 21.33 -3.55
CA ASP A 72 -15.25 20.81 -2.98
C ASP A 72 -14.99 19.91 -1.77
N THR A 73 -14.42 20.50 -0.72
CA THR A 73 -14.09 19.77 0.50
C THR A 73 -15.39 19.74 1.28
N LYS A 74 -16.13 18.64 1.14
CA LYS A 74 -17.48 18.52 1.70
C LYS A 74 -17.34 18.38 3.22
N VAL A 75 -17.32 19.50 3.94
CA VAL A 75 -17.39 19.53 5.41
C VAL A 75 -18.82 19.13 5.80
N VAL A 76 -19.03 17.89 6.24
CA VAL A 76 -20.39 17.34 6.47
C VAL A 76 -20.77 17.15 7.93
N PHE A 77 -19.90 17.44 8.90
CA PHE A 77 -20.31 17.36 10.31
C PHE A 77 -19.80 18.55 11.10
N THR A 78 -20.64 19.57 11.24
CA THR A 78 -20.56 20.52 12.33
C THR A 78 -21.43 19.95 13.45
N ARG A 79 -20.84 19.20 14.39
CA ARG A 79 -21.54 18.94 15.66
C ARG A 79 -21.65 20.31 16.35
N SER A 80 -22.86 20.73 16.71
CA SER A 80 -23.17 22.07 17.26
C SER A 80 -22.38 22.47 18.51
N ASP A 81 -21.66 21.52 19.10
CA ASP A 81 -20.99 21.67 20.39
C ASP A 81 -19.45 21.69 20.28
N ARG A 82 -18.87 21.55 19.08
CA ARG A 82 -17.40 21.54 18.86
C ARG A 82 -16.97 22.34 17.63
N GLU A 83 -16.00 23.23 17.81
CA GLU A 83 -15.44 24.16 16.82
C GLU A 83 -14.40 23.49 15.90
N TYR A 84 -14.68 22.29 15.37
CA TYR A 84 -13.76 21.62 14.44
C TYR A 84 -14.51 20.96 13.28
N SER A 85 -14.05 21.22 12.05
CA SER A 85 -14.57 20.63 10.82
C SER A 85 -13.82 19.36 10.46
N ILE A 86 -14.53 18.25 10.24
CA ILE A 86 -13.95 17.02 9.69
C ILE A 86 -13.94 17.10 8.16
N PHE A 87 -12.80 16.83 7.53
CA PHE A 87 -12.63 16.79 6.08
C PHE A 87 -12.72 15.35 5.56
N TYR A 88 -13.81 15.04 4.86
CA TYR A 88 -14.02 13.69 4.29
C TYR A 88 -13.21 13.41 3.03
N ASP A 89 -12.56 14.42 2.46
CA ASP A 89 -11.69 14.25 1.29
C ASP A 89 -10.23 14.06 1.70
N VAL A 90 -9.95 14.11 3.01
CA VAL A 90 -8.68 13.71 3.60
C VAL A 90 -8.77 12.26 4.04
N HIS A 91 -7.83 11.45 3.53
CA HIS A 91 -7.75 10.02 3.79
C HIS A 91 -6.46 9.68 4.55
N ILE A 92 -6.56 8.81 5.56
CA ILE A 92 -5.40 8.28 6.31
C ILE A 92 -5.27 6.78 6.06
N PHE A 93 -4.06 6.30 5.76
CA PHE A 93 -3.75 4.88 5.77
C PHE A 93 -3.58 4.40 7.20
N TYR A 94 -4.38 3.41 7.60
CA TYR A 94 -4.40 2.91 8.96
C TYR A 94 -4.21 1.39 8.98
N TYR A 95 -3.25 0.93 9.79
CA TYR A 95 -2.82 -0.48 9.84
C TYR A 95 -3.25 -1.13 11.16
N LEU A 96 -3.94 -2.26 11.06
CA LEU A 96 -4.50 -3.01 12.20
C LEU A 96 -3.74 -4.30 12.53
N TRP A 97 -2.47 -4.39 12.13
CA TRP A 97 -1.67 -5.62 12.18
C TRP A 97 -0.71 -5.73 13.38
N TYR A 98 -0.81 -4.84 14.37
CA TYR A 98 0.06 -4.84 15.55
C TYR A 98 -0.54 -5.68 16.69
N GLY A 99 0.31 -6.36 17.46
CA GLY A 99 -0.12 -7.20 18.57
C GLY A 99 0.86 -7.19 19.73
N SER A 100 0.35 -7.35 20.95
CA SER A 100 1.14 -7.29 22.19
C SER A 100 0.90 -8.53 23.07
N PRO A 101 1.86 -8.96 23.92
CA PRO A 101 1.71 -10.17 24.73
C PRO A 101 0.51 -10.16 25.67
N SER A 102 0.07 -8.99 26.16
CA SER A 102 -1.07 -8.87 27.07
C SER A 102 -2.41 -9.18 26.41
N VAL A 103 -2.56 -8.94 25.10
CA VAL A 103 -3.81 -9.11 24.35
C VAL A 103 -3.75 -10.28 23.37
N ASP A 104 -2.57 -10.50 22.76
CA ASP A 104 -2.35 -11.42 21.64
C ASP A 104 -1.46 -12.62 22.00
N ASN A 105 -1.01 -12.73 23.25
CA ASN A 105 -0.05 -13.73 23.79
C ASN A 105 1.36 -13.65 23.21
N LYS A 106 1.60 -12.83 22.18
CA LYS A 106 2.91 -12.58 21.58
C LYS A 106 2.94 -11.20 20.95
N TYR A 107 4.15 -10.69 20.69
CA TYR A 107 4.30 -9.57 19.78
C TYR A 107 3.94 -9.99 18.36
N ILE A 108 3.26 -9.10 17.64
CA ILE A 108 2.95 -9.24 16.22
C ILE A 108 3.35 -7.93 15.55
N HIS A 109 4.13 -8.04 14.47
CA HIS A 109 4.68 -6.94 13.69
C HIS A 109 5.71 -6.08 14.41
N TRP A 110 5.60 -5.85 15.73
CA TRP A 110 6.65 -5.18 16.52
C TRP A 110 7.97 -5.96 16.49
N ASP A 111 7.87 -7.28 16.44
CA ASP A 111 9.00 -8.17 16.30
C ASP A 111 9.25 -8.49 14.81
N HIS A 112 9.16 -7.55 13.86
CA HIS A 112 9.40 -7.92 12.46
C HIS A 112 10.81 -8.51 12.23
N VAL A 113 10.95 -9.42 11.25
CA VAL A 113 12.26 -9.97 10.85
C VAL A 113 13.03 -8.90 10.08
N LEU A 114 14.34 -8.81 10.27
CA LEU A 114 15.18 -7.93 9.46
C LEU A 114 15.21 -8.49 8.03
N VAL A 115 14.67 -7.73 7.09
CA VAL A 115 14.60 -8.14 5.68
C VAL A 115 16.02 -8.13 5.10
N PRO A 116 16.54 -9.28 4.63
CA PRO A 116 17.88 -9.34 4.10
C PRO A 116 17.97 -8.57 2.78
N HIS A 117 19.16 -8.04 2.50
CA HIS A 117 19.46 -7.50 1.18
C HIS A 117 19.34 -8.61 0.11
N TRP A 118 18.88 -8.26 -1.09
CA TRP A 118 18.63 -9.23 -2.16
C TRP A 118 19.91 -9.91 -2.67
N ASP A 119 21.06 -9.22 -2.65
CA ASP A 119 22.38 -9.81 -2.88
C ASP A 119 22.91 -10.48 -1.60
N PRO A 120 23.11 -11.81 -1.59
CA PRO A 120 23.60 -12.54 -0.42
C PRO A 120 24.96 -12.06 0.11
N LYS A 121 25.83 -11.53 -0.77
CA LYS A 121 27.15 -11.03 -0.36
C LYS A 121 27.03 -9.79 0.52
N ILE A 122 26.07 -8.91 0.17
CA ILE A 122 25.77 -7.71 0.94
C ILE A 122 24.93 -8.07 2.18
N ALA A 123 23.99 -9.02 2.06
CA ALA A 123 23.18 -9.48 3.19
C ALA A 123 24.02 -10.05 4.34
N ALA A 124 25.16 -10.68 4.03
CA ALA A 124 26.11 -11.19 5.02
C ALA A 124 26.80 -10.08 5.84
N SER A 125 26.87 -8.84 5.33
CA SER A 125 27.46 -7.71 6.06
C SER A 125 26.46 -6.91 6.91
N HIS A 126 25.17 -7.24 6.86
CA HIS A 126 24.12 -6.57 7.63
C HIS A 126 23.64 -7.42 8.82
N ALA A 127 23.00 -6.77 9.79
CA ALA A 127 22.36 -7.45 10.91
C ALA A 127 21.25 -8.39 10.41
N GLN A 128 21.14 -9.55 11.05
CA GLN A 128 20.16 -10.58 10.72
C GLN A 128 19.40 -10.98 11.99
N GLY A 129 18.22 -11.56 11.80
CA GLY A 129 17.37 -12.01 12.90
C GLY A 129 16.07 -11.22 12.97
N LYS A 130 15.58 -10.99 14.18
CA LYS A 130 14.26 -10.43 14.47
C LYS A 130 14.39 -9.41 15.59
N HIS A 131 13.59 -8.35 15.53
CA HIS A 131 13.52 -7.38 16.64
C HIS A 131 13.02 -8.05 17.92
N THR A 132 13.47 -7.56 19.09
CA THR A 132 13.10 -8.07 20.43
C THR A 132 12.39 -7.02 21.28
N PRO A 133 11.05 -6.84 21.12
CA PRO A 133 10.29 -5.87 21.91
C PRO A 133 10.30 -6.22 23.42
N PRO A 134 10.16 -5.23 24.33
CA PRO A 134 9.65 -3.89 24.07
C PRO A 134 10.70 -2.84 23.71
N ASP A 135 11.98 -3.05 24.02
CA ASP A 135 13.02 -2.03 23.83
C ASP A 135 13.54 -1.98 22.39
N ASP A 136 13.56 -3.12 21.71
CA ASP A 136 13.98 -3.26 20.31
C ASP A 136 12.75 -3.62 19.44
N ILE A 137 12.17 -2.61 18.77
CA ILE A 137 11.00 -2.78 17.90
C ILE A 137 11.37 -2.57 16.43
N ALA A 138 10.58 -3.15 15.53
CA ALA A 138 10.69 -3.00 14.08
C ALA A 138 10.22 -1.63 13.57
N SER A 139 10.81 -0.56 14.10
CA SER A 139 10.54 0.82 13.72
C SER A 139 11.73 1.69 14.09
N SER A 140 12.06 2.66 13.24
CA SER A 140 13.04 3.69 13.58
C SER A 140 12.53 4.69 14.64
N PHE A 141 11.22 4.70 14.90
CA PHE A 141 10.54 5.56 15.87
C PHE A 141 9.81 4.74 16.92
N TYR A 142 9.75 5.25 18.16
CA TYR A 142 9.03 4.60 19.24
C TYR A 142 7.65 5.22 19.45
N PRO A 143 6.54 4.46 19.39
CA PRO A 143 5.20 4.98 19.61
C PRO A 143 5.00 5.38 21.08
N GLU A 144 4.29 6.49 21.32
CA GLU A 144 3.96 6.95 22.68
C GLU A 144 3.13 5.92 23.46
N LEU A 145 2.25 5.18 22.78
CA LEU A 145 1.46 4.10 23.36
C LEU A 145 2.26 2.79 23.58
N GLY A 146 3.56 2.78 23.30
CA GLY A 146 4.41 1.59 23.34
C GLY A 146 4.03 0.53 22.30
N PRO A 147 4.57 -0.70 22.39
CA PRO A 147 4.25 -1.79 21.48
C PRO A 147 2.84 -2.35 21.77
N TYR A 148 1.84 -1.62 21.30
CA TYR A 148 0.42 -1.85 21.56
C TYR A 148 -0.18 -3.01 20.75
N SER A 149 -1.38 -3.45 21.12
CA SER A 149 -2.20 -4.31 20.27
C SER A 149 -3.23 -3.49 19.50
N SER A 150 -3.35 -3.73 18.19
CA SER A 150 -4.43 -3.18 17.36
C SER A 150 -5.82 -3.71 17.75
N ARG A 151 -5.88 -4.76 18.59
CA ARG A 151 -7.13 -5.33 19.11
C ARG A 151 -7.53 -4.76 20.46
N ASP A 152 -6.69 -3.95 21.10
CA ASP A 152 -7.03 -3.30 22.37
C ASP A 152 -8.01 -2.14 22.11
N PRO A 153 -9.23 -2.17 22.68
CA PRO A 153 -10.21 -1.10 22.52
C PRO A 153 -9.69 0.27 22.97
N LYS A 154 -8.87 0.33 24.02
CA LYS A 154 -8.33 1.61 24.53
C LYS A 154 -7.39 2.26 23.53
N VAL A 155 -6.60 1.45 22.84
CA VAL A 155 -5.69 1.90 21.79
C VAL A 155 -6.48 2.41 20.59
N LEU A 156 -7.54 1.69 20.20
CA LEU A 156 -8.44 2.11 19.12
C LEU A 156 -9.12 3.45 19.44
N GLU A 157 -9.64 3.62 20.65
CA GLU A 157 -10.23 4.89 21.11
C GLU A 157 -9.21 6.03 21.05
N SER A 158 -7.98 5.81 21.51
CA SER A 158 -6.90 6.80 21.42
C SER A 158 -6.57 7.17 19.97
N HIS A 159 -6.46 6.20 19.06
CA HIS A 159 -6.21 6.47 17.64
C HIS A 159 -7.36 7.23 16.97
N MET A 160 -8.62 6.92 17.31
CA MET A 160 -9.77 7.66 16.78
C MET A 160 -9.78 9.10 17.27
N ALA A 161 -9.41 9.35 18.53
CA ALA A 161 -9.24 10.71 19.05
C ALA A 161 -8.12 11.48 18.33
N GLN A 162 -7.00 10.82 18.01
CA GLN A 162 -5.91 11.41 17.22
C GLN A 162 -6.34 11.73 15.78
N ILE A 163 -7.12 10.84 15.14
CA ILE A 163 -7.66 11.05 13.80
C ILE A 163 -8.68 12.22 13.79
N GLU A 164 -9.54 12.30 14.81
CA GLU A 164 -10.46 13.42 15.02
C GLU A 164 -9.68 14.74 15.17
N ALA A 165 -8.62 14.75 16.00
CA ALA A 165 -7.76 15.92 16.19
C ALA A 165 -7.01 16.32 14.91
N ALA A 166 -6.73 15.37 14.02
CA ALA A 166 -6.16 15.62 12.69
C ALA A 166 -7.19 16.06 11.63
N ALA A 167 -8.48 16.17 12.00
CA ALA A 167 -9.60 16.55 11.12
C ALA A 167 -9.81 15.63 9.90
N ALA A 168 -9.31 14.39 9.93
CA ALA A 168 -9.45 13.45 8.82
C ALA A 168 -10.73 12.61 8.95
N GLY A 169 -11.61 12.70 7.95
CA GLY A 169 -12.93 12.04 7.98
C GLY A 169 -12.96 10.62 7.45
N LYS A 170 -11.94 10.18 6.70
CA LYS A 170 -11.86 8.82 6.16
C LYS A 170 -10.54 8.16 6.54
N HIS A 171 -10.63 6.95 7.07
CA HIS A 171 -9.47 6.09 7.30
C HIS A 171 -9.60 4.83 6.45
N CYS A 172 -8.58 4.57 5.63
CA CYS A 172 -8.49 3.38 4.80
C CYS A 172 -7.79 2.29 5.61
N CYS A 173 -8.59 1.34 6.11
CA CYS A 173 -8.09 0.21 6.88
C CYS A 173 -7.37 -0.78 5.95
N ASN A 174 -6.06 -0.93 6.14
CA ASN A 174 -5.31 -1.97 5.47
C ASN A 174 -5.34 -3.25 6.32
N ILE A 175 -6.06 -4.27 5.82
CA ILE A 175 -6.18 -5.60 6.42
C ILE A 175 -5.12 -6.57 5.84
N GLY A 176 -4.22 -6.08 4.98
CA GLY A 176 -3.24 -6.89 4.29
C GLY A 176 -2.13 -7.41 5.20
N SER A 177 -2.21 -8.69 5.57
CA SER A 177 -1.04 -9.48 5.95
C SER A 177 -0.18 -9.72 4.70
N VAL A 178 0.52 -8.69 4.21
CA VAL A 178 1.52 -8.87 3.16
C VAL A 178 2.80 -9.34 3.82
N CYS A 179 2.86 -10.65 4.06
CA CYS A 179 4.14 -11.34 4.18
C CYS A 179 4.64 -11.56 2.75
N MET A 180 5.67 -10.82 2.35
CA MET A 180 6.54 -11.15 1.22
C MET A 180 7.96 -11.30 1.72
#